data_AF-T1HC26-F1
#
_entry.id   AF-T1HC26-F1
#
_cell.length_a   1.000
_cell.length_b   1.000
_cell.length_c   1.000
_cell.angle_alpha   90.00
_cell.angle_beta   90.00
_cell.angle_gamma   90.00
#
_symmetry.space_group_name_H-M   'P 1'
#
loop_
_entity.id
_entity.type
_entity.pdbx_description
1 polymer ?
#
loop_
_entity_poly.entity_id
_entity_poly.type
_entity_poly.pdbx_seq_one_letter_code
_entity_poly.pdbx_strand_id
1 'polypeptide(L)'
;MSVLNGLKVISIMWVVMGHRYRYLIAMPLSNLTDIADQLKDWTKMFIFSAPLSVDTFFMISGMLNILTPAYAMMVALTATWIYRLGDGPMWDRIMGPATEECKVGWWQNIIYLNNYLDPENYCLMQSWYLAADMQMFWLSPLLLYPLWKWPQFGYVEVVILAAGSVASPFLISYFEGIKTPIPMSTE
;
A
#
# COMPACT_ATOMS: atom_id res chain seq x y z
N MET A 1 -4.93 20.35 -19.95
CA MET A 1 -5.46 20.55 -18.57
C MET A 1 -6.78 19.82 -18.32
N SER A 2 -7.80 19.93 -19.18
CA SER A 2 -9.14 19.38 -18.92
C SER A 2 -9.18 17.85 -18.77
N VAL A 3 -8.41 17.10 -19.57
CA VAL A 3 -8.30 15.62 -19.46
C VAL A 3 -7.67 15.20 -18.13
N LEU A 4 -6.66 15.93 -17.65
CA LEU A 4 -6.02 15.66 -16.36
C LEU A 4 -6.98 15.90 -15.19
N ASN A 5 -7.86 16.90 -15.28
CA ASN A 5 -8.89 17.13 -14.28
C ASN A 5 -9.96 16.03 -14.30
N GLY A 6 -10.35 15.53 -15.48
CA GLY A 6 -11.26 14.38 -15.59
C GLY A 6 -10.68 13.11 -14.96
N LEU A 7 -9.40 12.81 -15.20
CA LEU A 7 -8.70 11.69 -14.56
C LEU A 7 -8.66 11.82 -13.03
N LYS A 8 -8.44 13.04 -12.51
CA LYS A 8 -8.51 13.32 -11.08
C LYS A 8 -9.90 13.06 -10.51
N VAL A 9 -10.98 13.43 -11.19
CA VAL A 9 -12.34 13.17 -10.68
C VAL A 9 -12.62 11.66 -10.61
N ILE A 10 -12.29 10.90 -11.66
CA ILE A 10 -12.51 9.45 -11.71
C ILE A 10 -11.69 8.75 -10.63
N SER A 11 -10.42 9.15 -10.46
CA SER A 11 -9.52 8.58 -9.47
C SER A 11 -9.99 8.89 -8.03
N ILE A 12 -10.49 10.10 -7.73
CA ILE A 12 -11.10 10.43 -6.42
C ILE A 12 -12.34 9.57 -6.17
N MET A 13 -13.22 9.43 -7.16
CA MET A 13 -14.45 8.61 -7.02
C MET A 13 -14.11 7.15 -6.70
N TRP A 14 -13.10 6.58 -7.35
CA TRP A 14 -12.66 5.22 -7.10
C TRP A 14 -12.07 5.05 -5.69
N VAL A 15 -11.22 5.99 -5.26
CA VAL A 15 -10.64 6.02 -3.90
C VAL A 15 -11.73 6.08 -2.84
N VAL A 16 -12.71 6.98 -2.99
CA VAL A 16 -13.83 7.12 -2.04
C VAL A 16 -14.65 5.82 -1.97
N MET A 17 -14.94 5.21 -3.11
CA MET A 17 -15.65 3.92 -3.17
C MET A 17 -14.88 2.82 -2.43
N GLY A 18 -13.57 2.70 -2.68
CA GLY A 18 -12.71 1.71 -2.05
C GLY A 18 -12.62 1.86 -0.54
N HIS A 19 -12.39 3.08 -0.03
CA HIS A 19 -12.35 3.34 1.40
C HIS A 19 -13.69 3.07 2.08
N ARG A 20 -14.82 3.43 1.45
CA ARG A 20 -16.14 3.13 1.98
C ARG A 20 -16.36 1.62 2.09
N TYR A 21 -16.01 0.87 1.05
CA TYR A 21 -16.14 -0.58 1.03
C TYR A 21 -15.27 -1.26 2.08
N ARG A 22 -13.99 -0.86 2.17
CA ARG A 22 -13.02 -1.41 3.15
C ARG A 22 -13.46 -1.15 4.59
N TYR A 23 -13.98 0.05 4.87
CA TYR A 23 -14.46 0.40 6.21
C TYR A 23 -15.70 -0.42 6.60
N LEU A 24 -16.62 -0.68 5.66
CA LEU A 24 -17.79 -1.52 5.91
C LEU A 24 -17.41 -2.97 6.26
N ILE A 25 -16.39 -3.53 5.59
CA ILE A 25 -15.91 -4.90 5.84
C ILE A 25 -15.10 -4.99 7.15
N ALA A 26 -14.37 -3.94 7.52
CA ALA A 26 -13.61 -3.88 8.77
C ALA A 26 -14.51 -3.75 10.01
N MET A 27 -15.78 -3.36 9.83
CA MET A 27 -16.77 -3.31 10.89
C MET A 27 -17.41 -4.70 11.12
N PRO A 28 -17.88 -4.99 12.34
CA PRO A 28 -18.56 -6.25 12.66
C PRO A 28 -20.01 -6.29 12.13
N LEU A 29 -20.23 -5.80 10.90
CA LEU A 29 -21.53 -5.74 10.23
C LEU A 29 -21.71 -6.87 9.20
N SER A 30 -20.61 -7.49 8.76
CA SER A 30 -20.58 -8.60 7.80
C SER A 30 -19.90 -9.83 8.39
N ASN A 31 -20.36 -11.02 7.99
CA ASN A 31 -19.76 -12.26 8.46
C ASN A 31 -18.36 -12.45 7.86
N LEU A 32 -17.39 -12.88 8.67
CA LEU A 32 -16.00 -13.10 8.24
C LEU A 32 -15.91 -14.19 7.17
N THR A 33 -16.82 -15.15 7.16
CA THR A 33 -16.89 -16.22 6.15
C THR A 33 -17.23 -15.67 4.76
N ASP A 34 -18.05 -14.63 4.69
CA ASP A 34 -18.49 -14.06 3.41
C ASP A 34 -17.38 -13.24 2.74
N ILE A 35 -16.38 -12.78 3.52
CA ILE A 35 -15.22 -12.05 2.99
C ILE A 35 -14.40 -12.95 2.05
N ALA A 36 -14.26 -14.24 2.38
CA ALA A 36 -13.51 -15.19 1.56
C ALA A 36 -14.13 -15.38 0.17
N ASP A 37 -15.46 -15.36 0.07
CA ASP A 37 -16.15 -15.46 -1.21
C ASP A 37 -16.15 -14.13 -1.97
N GLN A 38 -16.22 -13.00 -1.26
CA GLN A 38 -16.05 -11.69 -1.88
C GLN A 38 -14.66 -11.50 -2.51
N LEU A 39 -13.61 -12.07 -1.94
CA LEU A 39 -12.26 -11.99 -2.51
C LEU A 39 -12.12 -12.75 -3.84
N LYS A 40 -13.02 -13.70 -4.15
CA LYS A 40 -13.03 -14.41 -5.45
C LYS A 40 -13.78 -13.64 -6.54
N ASP A 41 -14.62 -12.68 -6.15
CA ASP A 41 -15.39 -11.87 -7.09
C ASP A 41 -14.52 -10.75 -7.65
N TRP A 42 -14.31 -10.78 -8.96
CA TRP A 42 -13.50 -9.80 -9.69
C TRP A 42 -14.01 -8.36 -9.51
N THR A 43 -15.33 -8.17 -9.35
CA THR A 43 -15.93 -6.84 -9.14
C THR A 43 -15.50 -6.26 -7.80
N LYS A 44 -15.34 -7.11 -6.79
CA LYS A 44 -14.89 -6.72 -5.45
C LYS A 44 -13.38 -6.54 -5.41
N MET A 45 -12.61 -7.39 -6.11
CA MET A 45 -11.16 -7.19 -6.27
C MET A 45 -10.82 -5.82 -6.85
N PHE A 46 -11.57 -5.36 -7.87
CA PHE A 46 -11.41 -4.02 -8.44
C PHE A 46 -11.68 -2.88 -7.43
N ILE A 47 -12.60 -3.07 -6.50
CA ILE A 47 -12.88 -2.09 -5.43
C ILE A 47 -11.77 -2.15 -4.37
N PHE A 48 -11.28 -3.33 -4.02
CA PHE A 48 -10.16 -3.51 -3.10
C PHE A 48 -8.84 -2.93 -3.61
N SER A 49 -8.65 -2.89 -4.93
CA SER A 49 -7.47 -2.30 -5.58
C SER A 49 -7.51 -0.78 -5.69
N ALA A 50 -8.58 -0.12 -5.23
CA ALA A 50 -8.71 1.34 -5.25
C ALA A 50 -7.54 2.13 -4.64
N PRO A 51 -6.79 1.64 -3.62
CA PRO A 51 -5.60 2.34 -3.13
C PRO A 51 -4.54 2.57 -4.22
N LEU A 52 -4.43 1.71 -5.23
CA LEU A 52 -3.51 1.89 -6.37
C LEU A 52 -3.83 3.13 -7.22
N SER A 53 -5.08 3.61 -7.15
CA SER A 53 -5.51 4.84 -7.81
C SER A 53 -4.90 6.08 -7.16
N VAL A 54 -4.53 6.02 -5.88
CA VAL A 54 -3.92 7.14 -5.14
C VAL A 54 -2.56 7.51 -5.74
N ASP A 55 -1.84 6.53 -6.30
CA ASP A 55 -0.49 6.68 -6.84
C ASP A 55 -0.47 7.60 -8.06
N THR A 56 -1.53 7.56 -8.89
CA THR A 56 -1.67 8.50 -10.02
C THR A 56 -1.75 9.96 -9.57
N PHE A 57 -2.31 10.26 -8.39
CA PHE A 57 -2.35 11.64 -7.88
C PHE A 57 -1.00 12.14 -7.39
N PHE A 58 -0.25 11.28 -6.70
CA PHE A 58 1.06 11.63 -6.18
C PHE A 58 2.10 11.76 -7.28
N MET A 59 2.02 10.91 -8.31
CA MET A 59 2.86 11.02 -9.49
C MET A 59 2.61 12.33 -10.26
N ILE A 60 1.35 12.76 -10.39
CA ILE A 60 1.01 14.02 -11.08
C ILE A 60 1.38 15.26 -10.24
N SER A 61 1.35 15.17 -8.91
CA SER A 61 1.54 16.31 -8.00
C SER A 61 2.97 16.52 -7.50
N GLY A 62 3.94 15.70 -7.94
CA GLY A 62 5.34 15.79 -7.49
C GLY A 62 5.52 15.10 -6.13
N MET A 63 5.66 13.78 -6.19
CA MET A 63 5.65 12.84 -5.06
C MET A 63 6.50 13.32 -3.87
N LEU A 64 7.76 13.69 -4.07
CA LEU A 64 8.68 13.91 -2.94
C LEU A 64 8.42 15.20 -2.13
N ASN A 65 8.05 16.29 -2.80
CA ASN A 65 7.98 17.62 -2.18
C ASN A 65 6.74 17.83 -1.32
N ILE A 66 5.64 17.13 -1.64
CA ILE A 66 4.37 17.26 -0.91
C ILE A 66 4.16 16.09 0.05
N LEU A 67 4.56 14.87 -0.33
CA LEU A 67 4.28 13.66 0.44
C LEU A 67 5.13 13.58 1.71
N THR A 68 6.45 13.81 1.59
CA THR A 68 7.38 13.66 2.72
C THR A 68 7.03 14.55 3.93
N PRO A 69 6.74 15.86 3.79
CA PRO A 69 6.37 16.68 4.96
C PRO A 69 5.01 16.29 5.55
N ALA A 70 4.03 15.92 4.72
CA ALA A 70 2.73 15.45 5.20
C ALA A 70 2.86 14.12 5.94
N TYR A 71 3.66 13.19 5.41
CA TYR A 71 3.93 11.90 6.03
C TYR A 71 4.71 12.04 7.34
N ALA A 72 5.76 12.88 7.36
CA ALA A 72 6.51 13.18 8.58
C ALA A 72 5.62 13.82 9.65
N MET A 73 4.69 14.71 9.27
CA MET A 73 3.69 15.25 10.18
C MET A 73 2.80 14.15 10.77
N MET A 74 2.30 13.21 9.95
CA MET A 74 1.51 12.08 10.43
C MET A 74 2.29 11.19 11.40
N VAL A 75 3.55 10.87 11.09
CA VAL A 75 4.43 10.11 12.00
C VAL A 75 4.60 10.86 13.33
N ALA A 76 4.86 12.16 13.29
CA ALA A 76 5.01 12.97 14.49
C ALA A 76 3.71 13.03 15.33
N LEU A 77 2.56 13.22 14.67
CA LEU A 77 1.25 13.21 15.31
C LEU A 77 0.98 11.87 15.99
N THR A 78 1.25 10.75 15.32
CA THR A 78 1.04 9.40 15.87
C THR A 78 2.00 9.07 17.01
N ALA A 79 3.24 9.57 16.94
CA ALA A 79 4.22 9.38 18.01
C ALA A 79 3.91 10.22 19.28
N THR A 80 3.16 11.33 19.16
CA THR A 80 3.04 12.31 20.25
C THR A 80 1.60 12.63 20.68
N TRP A 81 0.76 13.11 19.76
CA TRP A 81 -0.55 13.68 20.09
C TRP A 81 -1.67 12.67 19.99
N ILE A 82 -1.62 11.73 19.04
CA ILE A 82 -2.75 10.84 18.78
C ILE A 82 -3.13 10.06 20.03
N TYR A 83 -2.17 9.53 20.79
CA TYR A 83 -2.44 8.75 22.01
C TYR A 83 -3.23 9.54 23.07
N ARG A 84 -3.10 10.87 23.09
CA ARG A 84 -3.75 11.75 24.08
C ARG A 84 -5.14 12.25 23.67
N LEU A 85 -5.61 11.92 22.47
CA LEU A 85 -6.89 12.43 21.95
C LEU A 85 -8.10 11.55 22.29
N GLY A 86 -7.91 10.43 22.98
CA GLY A 86 -8.99 9.54 23.36
C GLY A 86 -8.68 8.77 24.64
N ASP A 87 -9.74 8.45 25.38
CA ASP A 87 -9.67 7.71 26.65
C ASP A 87 -10.57 6.45 26.60
N GLY A 88 -10.86 5.95 25.39
CA GLY A 88 -11.76 4.82 25.19
C GLY A 88 -11.16 3.49 25.69
N PRO A 89 -11.98 2.50 26.07
CA PRO A 89 -11.51 1.22 26.62
C PRO A 89 -10.66 0.39 25.63
N MET A 90 -10.84 0.60 24.33
CA MET A 90 -10.02 -0.02 23.27
C MET A 90 -8.87 0.88 22.78
N TRP A 91 -8.79 2.12 23.28
CA TRP A 91 -7.85 3.12 22.77
C TRP A 91 -6.40 2.70 22.99
N ASP A 92 -6.07 2.27 24.20
CA ASP A 92 -4.72 1.82 24.55
C ASP A 92 -4.31 0.57 23.73
N ARG A 93 -5.25 -0.35 23.49
CA ARG A 93 -5.00 -1.55 22.69
C ARG A 93 -4.73 -1.25 21.21
N ILE A 94 -5.39 -0.22 20.65
CA ILE A 94 -5.28 0.13 19.23
C ILE A 94 -4.12 1.11 19.01
N MET A 95 -4.02 2.13 19.85
CA MET A 95 -3.10 3.25 19.66
C MET A 95 -1.78 3.08 20.41
N GLY A 96 -1.74 2.29 21.50
CA GLY A 96 -0.52 2.04 22.26
C GLY A 96 0.62 1.45 21.42
N PRO A 97 0.40 0.30 20.73
CA PRO A 97 1.41 -0.29 19.85
C PRO A 97 1.86 0.66 18.75
N ALA A 98 0.91 1.29 18.06
CA ALA A 98 1.20 2.24 16.98
C ALA A 98 2.07 3.42 17.46
N THR A 99 1.79 3.97 18.64
CA THR A 99 2.59 5.08 19.20
C THR A 99 4.01 4.63 19.57
N GLU A 100 4.19 3.46 20.18
CA GLU A 100 5.52 2.96 20.55
C GLU A 100 6.37 2.60 19.32
N GLU A 101 5.78 1.91 18.35
CA GLU A 101 6.45 1.59 17.08
C GLU A 101 6.84 2.86 16.32
N CYS A 102 5.99 3.89 16.32
CA CYS A 102 6.36 5.20 15.74
C CYS A 102 7.49 5.90 16.49
N LYS A 103 7.55 5.83 17.83
CA LYS A 103 8.62 6.48 18.61
C LYS A 103 10.00 5.88 18.34
N VAL A 104 10.07 4.57 18.10
CA VAL A 104 11.34 3.88 17.81
C VAL A 104 11.68 3.96 16.31
N GLY A 105 10.69 3.73 15.45
CA GLY A 105 10.84 3.60 14.01
C GLY A 105 10.66 4.87 13.19
N TRP A 106 10.40 6.05 13.78
CA TRP A 106 10.09 7.28 13.02
C TRP A 106 11.13 7.60 11.93
N TRP A 107 12.41 7.43 12.22
CA TRP A 107 13.50 7.76 11.29
C TRP A 107 13.53 6.79 10.11
N GLN A 108 13.24 5.51 10.33
CA GLN A 108 13.16 4.49 9.28
C GLN A 108 12.01 4.79 8.32
N ASN A 109 10.90 5.28 8.87
CA ASN A 109 9.74 5.69 8.09
C ASN A 109 10.03 6.95 7.26
N ILE A 110 10.67 7.99 7.82
CA ILE A 110 11.00 9.22 7.07
C ILE A 110 12.01 8.97 5.93
N ILE A 111 12.95 8.05 6.14
CA ILE A 111 13.95 7.68 5.11
C ILE A 111 13.39 6.60 4.16
N TYR A 112 12.17 6.09 4.40
CA TYR A 112 11.51 5.05 3.59
C TYR A 112 12.28 3.71 3.54
N LEU A 113 12.92 3.34 4.65
CA LEU A 113 13.66 2.08 4.83
C LEU A 113 12.98 1.09 5.79
N ASN A 114 11.79 1.42 6.29
CA ASN A 114 11.02 0.57 7.21
C ASN A 114 10.77 -0.83 6.62
N ASN A 115 10.57 -0.97 5.31
CA ASN A 115 10.39 -2.28 4.67
C ASN A 115 11.60 -3.22 4.76
N TYR A 116 12.81 -2.71 4.98
CA TYR A 116 14.03 -3.50 5.04
C TYR A 116 14.57 -3.69 6.46
N LEU A 117 14.38 -2.68 7.30
CA LEU A 117 14.94 -2.67 8.65
C LEU A 117 14.00 -3.33 9.66
N ASP A 118 12.69 -3.10 9.53
CA ASP A 118 11.70 -3.63 10.45
C ASP A 118 10.36 -3.86 9.73
N PRO A 119 10.26 -4.92 8.90
CA PRO A 119 9.07 -5.20 8.11
C PRO A 119 7.87 -5.66 8.95
N GLU A 120 8.11 -6.18 10.15
CA GLU A 120 7.05 -6.69 11.04
C GLU A 120 6.45 -5.58 11.91
N ASN A 121 7.23 -4.57 12.31
CA ASN A 121 6.76 -3.47 13.15
C ASN A 121 6.64 -2.16 12.35
N TYR A 122 5.43 -1.83 11.91
CA TYR A 122 5.14 -0.64 11.13
C TYR A 122 4.44 0.44 11.96
N CYS A 123 5.08 1.61 12.08
CA CYS A 123 4.50 2.80 12.73
C CYS A 123 3.09 3.15 12.22
N LEU A 124 2.88 3.06 10.91
CA LEU A 124 1.66 3.46 10.23
C LEU A 124 1.30 2.35 9.25
N MET A 125 0.05 1.89 9.21
CA MET A 125 -0.36 0.79 8.30
C MET A 125 -0.14 1.12 6.81
N GLN A 126 0.08 2.39 6.50
CA GLN A 126 0.37 2.91 5.18
C GLN A 126 1.85 2.97 4.84
N SER A 127 2.72 2.89 5.86
CA SER A 127 4.16 3.15 5.72
C SER A 127 4.84 2.18 4.77
N TRP A 128 4.37 0.93 4.72
CA TRP A 128 5.00 -0.12 3.92
C TRP A 128 4.89 0.17 2.42
N TYR A 129 3.71 0.57 1.94
CA TYR A 129 3.53 0.88 0.52
C TYR A 129 4.15 2.23 0.17
N LEU A 130 4.05 3.23 1.04
CA LEU A 130 4.70 4.53 0.88
C LEU A 130 6.22 4.39 0.69
N ALA A 131 6.85 3.48 1.45
CA ALA A 131 8.25 3.16 1.30
C ALA A 131 8.57 2.41 0.00
N ALA A 132 7.73 1.45 -0.39
CA ALA A 132 7.88 0.76 -1.66
C ALA A 132 7.77 1.72 -2.86
N ASP A 133 6.82 2.66 -2.83
CA ASP A 133 6.62 3.65 -3.90
C ASP A 133 7.81 4.59 -4.05
N MET A 134 8.35 5.06 -2.93
CA MET A 134 9.59 5.83 -2.91
C MET A 134 10.72 5.01 -3.55
N GLN A 135 10.92 3.76 -3.16
CA GLN A 135 11.97 2.92 -3.72
C GLN A 135 11.80 2.70 -5.23
N MET A 136 10.57 2.41 -5.69
CA MET A 136 10.26 2.26 -7.11
C MET A 136 10.47 3.56 -7.88
N PHE A 137 10.19 4.72 -7.30
CA PHE A 137 10.46 6.00 -7.92
C PHE A 137 11.96 6.23 -8.14
N TRP A 138 12.80 5.87 -7.16
CA TRP A 138 14.27 5.95 -7.33
C TRP A 138 14.81 4.94 -8.35
N LEU A 139 14.16 3.78 -8.48
CA LEU A 139 14.48 2.79 -9.51
C LEU A 139 13.92 3.17 -10.89
N SER A 140 12.91 4.03 -10.95
CA SER A 140 12.23 4.38 -12.21
C SER A 140 13.15 4.90 -13.32
N PRO A 141 14.22 5.70 -13.07
CA PRO A 141 15.13 6.13 -14.13
C PRO A 141 15.89 4.95 -14.75
N LEU A 142 16.17 3.90 -13.96
CA LEU A 142 16.83 2.69 -14.48
C LEU A 142 15.94 1.94 -15.46
N LEU A 143 14.61 1.98 -15.29
CA LEU A 143 13.64 1.40 -16.22
C LEU A 143 13.36 2.31 -17.42
N LEU A 144 13.11 3.59 -17.15
CA LEU A 144 12.64 4.55 -18.15
C LEU A 144 13.76 5.01 -19.09
N TYR A 145 15.00 5.11 -18.61
CA TYR A 145 16.12 5.57 -19.44
C TYR A 145 16.48 4.59 -20.57
N PRO A 146 16.67 3.27 -20.32
CA PRO A 146 16.88 2.30 -21.39
C PRO A 146 15.66 2.17 -22.30
N LEU A 147 14.44 2.25 -21.76
CA LEU A 147 13.22 2.20 -22.57
C LEU A 147 13.13 3.37 -23.56
N TRP A 148 13.56 4.57 -23.15
CA TRP A 148 13.59 5.74 -24.02
C TRP A 148 14.77 5.71 -25.02
N LYS A 149 15.97 5.34 -24.57
CA LYS A 149 17.20 5.42 -25.37
C LYS A 149 17.43 4.20 -26.26
N TRP A 150 17.06 3.02 -25.79
CA TRP A 150 17.29 1.72 -26.42
C TRP A 150 16.07 0.81 -26.29
N PRO A 151 14.97 1.06 -27.04
CA PRO A 151 13.68 0.45 -26.80
C PRO A 151 13.69 -1.08 -26.85
N GLN A 152 14.55 -1.69 -27.68
CA GLN A 152 14.72 -3.15 -27.74
C GLN A 152 15.16 -3.74 -26.38
N PHE A 153 16.15 -3.12 -25.74
CA PHE A 153 16.62 -3.54 -24.41
C PHE A 153 15.60 -3.20 -23.32
N GLY A 154 14.94 -2.04 -23.42
CA GLY A 154 13.89 -1.66 -22.48
C GLY A 154 12.68 -2.60 -22.49
N TYR A 155 12.24 -3.08 -23.66
CA TYR A 155 11.16 -4.07 -23.72
C TYR A 155 11.57 -5.40 -23.09
N VAL A 156 12.82 -5.84 -23.30
CA VAL A 156 13.34 -7.06 -22.66
C VAL A 156 13.36 -6.90 -21.13
N GLU A 157 13.84 -5.77 -20.63
CA GLU A 157 13.82 -5.44 -19.20
C GLU A 157 12.41 -5.47 -18.61
N VAL A 158 11.43 -4.83 -19.27
CA VAL A 158 10.02 -4.83 -18.84
C VAL A 158 9.44 -6.24 -18.80
N VAL A 159 9.70 -7.06 -19.82
CA VAL A 159 9.21 -8.45 -19.88
C VAL A 159 9.82 -9.29 -18.76
N ILE A 160 11.12 -9.14 -18.48
CA ILE A 160 11.80 -9.84 -17.39
C ILE A 160 11.20 -9.46 -16.04
N LEU A 161 10.99 -8.16 -15.79
CA LEU A 161 10.41 -7.68 -14.54
C LEU A 161 8.95 -8.13 -14.37
N ALA A 162 8.16 -8.11 -15.44
CA ALA A 162 6.79 -8.59 -15.43
C ALA A 162 6.71 -10.10 -15.18
N ALA A 163 7.61 -10.89 -15.78
CA ALA A 163 7.69 -12.32 -15.49
C ALA A 163 8.13 -12.57 -14.03
N GLY A 164 9.08 -11.79 -13.54
CA GLY A 164 9.58 -11.86 -12.16
C GLY A 164 8.50 -11.52 -11.12
N SER A 165 7.66 -10.52 -11.38
CA SER A 165 6.58 -10.13 -10.45
C SER A 165 5.46 -11.15 -10.36
N VAL A 166 5.24 -11.94 -11.41
CA VAL A 166 4.30 -13.08 -11.39
C VAL A 166 4.93 -14.30 -10.72
N ALA A 167 6.22 -14.56 -10.99
CA ALA A 167 6.92 -15.71 -10.45
C ALA A 167 7.21 -15.59 -8.95
N SER A 168 7.54 -14.39 -8.43
CA SER A 168 7.93 -14.21 -7.03
C SER A 168 6.85 -14.59 -6.01
N PRO A 169 5.58 -14.14 -6.09
CA PRO A 169 4.55 -14.57 -5.14
C PRO A 169 4.24 -16.05 -5.28
N PHE A 170 4.33 -16.62 -6.49
CA PHE A 170 4.16 -18.05 -6.72
C PHE A 170 5.24 -18.87 -6.01
N LEU A 171 6.52 -18.51 -6.19
CA LEU A 171 7.65 -19.21 -5.58
C LEU A 171 7.61 -19.08 -4.06
N ILE A 172 7.35 -17.89 -3.53
CA ILE A 172 7.22 -17.67 -2.08
C ILE A 172 6.10 -18.55 -1.52
N SER A 173 4.92 -18.54 -2.16
CA SER A 173 3.78 -19.35 -1.71
C SER A 173 4.09 -20.86 -1.74
N TYR A 174 4.81 -21.32 -2.76
CA TYR A 174 5.20 -22.71 -2.92
C TYR A 174 6.20 -23.17 -1.86
N PHE A 175 7.25 -22.39 -1.60
CA PHE A 175 8.31 -22.75 -0.65
C PHE A 175 7.91 -22.57 0.81
N GLU A 176 7.17 -21.51 1.13
CA GLU A 176 6.70 -21.23 2.50
C GLU A 176 5.47 -22.07 2.89
N GLY A 177 4.92 -22.85 1.95
CA GLY A 177 3.77 -23.72 2.20
C GLY A 177 2.54 -22.95 2.69
N ILE A 178 2.36 -21.71 2.22
CA ILE A 178 1.27 -20.83 2.66
C ILE A 178 -0.05 -21.49 2.29
N LYS A 179 -0.78 -21.97 3.30
CA LYS A 179 -2.10 -22.57 3.10
C LYS A 179 -3.03 -21.53 2.49
N THR A 180 -3.64 -21.88 1.37
CA THR A 180 -4.64 -21.00 0.75
C THR A 180 -5.78 -20.81 1.75
N PRO A 181 -6.29 -19.56 1.92
CA PRO A 181 -7.45 -19.31 2.79
C PRO A 181 -8.69 -20.11 2.37
N ILE A 182 -8.73 -20.56 1.12
CA ILE A 182 -9.75 -21.45 0.56
C ILE A 182 -9.06 -22.75 0.13
N PRO A 183 -9.46 -23.92 0.65
CA PRO A 183 -8.92 -25.20 0.18
C PRO A 183 -9.30 -25.42 -1.28
N MET A 184 -8.32 -25.68 -2.15
CA MET A 184 -8.55 -26.01 -3.58
C MET A 184 -8.84 -27.51 -3.80
N SER A 185 -8.77 -28.32 -2.75
CA SER A 185 -9.14 -29.74 -2.75
C SER A 185 -10.08 -30.03 -1.60
N THR A 186 -11.22 -30.65 -1.89
CA THR A 186 -12.20 -31.14 -0.92
C THR A 186 -11.84 -32.54 -0.41
N GLU A 187 -10.56 -32.77 -0.09
CA GLU A 187 -10.09 -34.01 0.54
C GLU A 187 -9.55 -33.74 1.93
#